data_AF-G2RCB2-F1
#
_entry.id   AF-G2RCB2-F1
#
_cell.length_a   1.000
_cell.length_b   1.000
_cell.length_c   1.000
_cell.angle_alpha   90.00
_cell.angle_beta   90.00
_cell.angle_gamma   90.00
#
_symmetry.space_group_name_H-M   'P 1'
#
loop_
_entity.id
_entity.type
_entity.pdbx_description
1 polymer ?
#
loop_
_entity_poly.entity_id
_entity_poly.type
_entity_poly.pdbx_seq_one_letter_code
_entity_poly.pdbx_strand_id
1 'polypeptide(L)'
;VWMMSKEQATALLQDYLDHVYPLLPVIHGPSTRNLVNDFYSRLSRGEQITPQHGALILSVGAVSAYFWQPDAHQHSRFASPEEAGQLSLIWRNWASNIMTESHGTSLEGVQAWTILSFAIHNVDSGCTQRFRFLHNCAIHAARELGVHLVDSPRSQAGDDRIGRELKRRIWWYLATSDWMLGFIGGPTEGIYSVLPRHMSVRYPRNLNDNDLATWDESMTAPLNVHTQLSFILQRIRIAEITRAILDSRPAGSPDADTLDYDQVLALDRLFEQAVADLPPFYQIRHDSPVQPEPLDTLGLQRVLIQLGLLSRRARLHRPFLLLQGAAADPRHRQSRETCLACARAVVAISIGVIE
;
A
#
# COMPACT_ATOMS: atom_id res chain seq x y z
N VAL A 1 -8.42 8.74 30.46
CA VAL A 1 -8.19 8.50 29.02
C VAL A 1 -9.29 7.56 28.56
N TRP A 2 -10.26 8.06 27.79
CA TRP A 2 -11.36 7.22 27.30
C TRP A 2 -10.83 6.35 26.16
N MET A 3 -10.52 5.11 26.49
CA MET A 3 -10.06 4.12 25.52
C MET A 3 -11.28 3.58 24.77
N MET A 4 -11.13 3.39 23.46
CA MET A 4 -12.10 2.72 22.58
C MET A 4 -12.72 1.50 23.27
N SER A 5 -14.04 1.33 23.26
CA SER A 5 -14.66 0.15 23.86
C SER A 5 -14.37 -1.11 23.02
N LYS A 6 -14.57 -2.30 23.60
CA LYS A 6 -14.38 -3.56 22.86
C LYS A 6 -15.31 -3.65 21.66
N GLU A 7 -16.55 -3.22 21.83
CA GLU A 7 -17.59 -3.21 20.79
C GLU A 7 -17.18 -2.27 19.66
N GLN A 8 -16.72 -1.06 20.01
CA GLN A 8 -16.25 -0.07 19.05
C GLN A 8 -15.00 -0.56 18.29
N ALA A 9 -14.03 -1.15 18.99
CA ALA A 9 -12.84 -1.72 18.37
C ALA A 9 -13.17 -2.87 17.41
N THR A 10 -14.13 -3.72 17.79
CA THR A 10 -14.56 -4.85 16.94
C THR A 10 -15.28 -4.35 15.69
N ALA A 11 -16.14 -3.34 15.82
CA ALA A 11 -16.84 -2.72 14.71
C ALA A 11 -15.86 -2.03 13.74
N LEU A 12 -14.90 -1.25 14.27
CA LEU A 12 -13.90 -0.57 13.44
C LEU A 12 -12.92 -1.53 12.77
N LEU A 13 -12.61 -2.67 13.41
CA LEU A 13 -11.85 -3.74 12.76
C LEU A 13 -12.63 -4.35 11.59
N GLN A 14 -13.94 -4.52 11.72
CA GLN A 14 -14.77 -4.97 10.60
C GLN A 14 -14.74 -3.95 9.46
N ASP A 15 -14.92 -2.66 9.77
CA ASP A 15 -14.83 -1.60 8.76
C ASP A 15 -13.47 -1.55 8.07
N TYR A 16 -12.38 -1.81 8.81
CA TYR A 16 -11.05 -1.94 8.22
C TYR A 16 -10.99 -3.09 7.21
N LEU A 17 -11.52 -4.26 7.57
CA LEU A 17 -11.47 -5.45 6.73
C LEU A 17 -12.29 -5.29 5.45
N ASP A 18 -13.37 -4.51 5.50
CA ASP A 18 -14.25 -4.30 4.36
C ASP A 18 -13.74 -3.19 3.43
N HIS A 19 -13.17 -2.10 3.99
CA HIS A 19 -12.89 -0.89 3.21
C HIS A 19 -11.40 -0.57 3.02
N VAL A 20 -10.53 -0.96 3.98
CA VAL A 20 -9.10 -0.58 3.98
C VAL A 20 -8.20 -1.75 3.61
N TYR A 21 -8.48 -2.93 4.15
CA TYR A 21 -7.75 -4.17 3.95
C TYR A 21 -7.56 -4.54 2.47
N PRO A 22 -8.54 -4.33 1.55
CA PRO A 22 -8.33 -4.60 0.13
C PRO A 22 -7.18 -3.79 -0.52
N LEU A 23 -6.74 -2.70 0.11
CA LEU A 23 -5.60 -1.90 -0.32
C LEU A 23 -4.36 -2.11 0.57
N LEU A 24 -4.57 -2.51 1.83
CA LEU A 24 -3.55 -2.67 2.85
C LEU A 24 -3.70 -4.02 3.59
N PRO A 25 -3.42 -5.17 2.96
CA PRO A 25 -3.59 -6.49 3.57
C PRO A 25 -2.40 -6.86 4.48
N VAL A 26 -2.09 -6.01 5.47
CA VAL A 26 -0.94 -6.15 6.39
C VAL A 26 -1.30 -6.81 7.71
N ILE A 27 -2.57 -7.19 7.88
CA ILE A 27 -3.08 -7.97 9.01
C ILE A 27 -3.65 -9.31 8.52
N HIS A 28 -3.98 -10.21 9.45
CA HIS A 28 -4.75 -11.41 9.17
C HIS A 28 -6.06 -11.32 9.96
N GLY A 29 -7.19 -11.18 9.28
CA GLY A 29 -8.48 -10.83 9.90
C GLY A 29 -8.85 -11.72 11.10
N PRO A 30 -8.86 -13.05 10.98
CA PRO A 30 -9.15 -13.95 12.09
C PRO A 30 -8.19 -13.78 13.29
N SER A 31 -6.88 -13.67 13.03
CA SER A 31 -5.89 -13.50 14.11
C SER A 31 -6.05 -12.16 14.82
N THR A 32 -6.32 -11.09 14.07
CA THR A 32 -6.50 -9.75 14.65
C THR A 32 -7.78 -9.66 15.48
N ARG A 33 -8.87 -10.35 15.09
CA ARG A 33 -10.08 -10.45 15.94
C ARG A 33 -9.78 -11.14 17.27
N ASN A 34 -9.02 -12.23 17.24
CA ASN A 34 -8.61 -12.93 18.45
C ASN A 34 -7.73 -12.04 19.34
N LEU A 35 -6.82 -11.28 18.74
CA LEU A 35 -5.99 -10.30 19.44
C LEU A 35 -6.83 -9.22 20.13
N VAL A 36 -7.84 -8.65 19.45
CA VAL A 36 -8.76 -7.67 20.06
C VAL A 36 -9.48 -8.30 21.26
N ASN A 37 -10.04 -9.51 21.09
CA ASN A 37 -10.75 -10.19 22.15
C ASN A 37 -9.88 -10.45 23.38
N ASP A 38 -8.65 -10.94 23.17
CA ASP A 38 -7.68 -11.19 24.22
C ASP A 38 -7.28 -9.90 24.93
N PHE A 39 -6.91 -8.86 24.17
CA PHE A 39 -6.50 -7.55 24.70
C PHE A 39 -7.53 -6.99 25.67
N TYR A 40 -8.81 -6.93 25.28
CA TYR A 40 -9.87 -6.41 26.15
C TYR A 40 -10.20 -7.35 27.32
N SER A 41 -10.04 -8.67 27.16
CA SER A 41 -10.26 -9.62 28.24
C SER A 41 -9.17 -9.54 29.32
N ARG A 42 -7.93 -9.31 28.93
CA ARG A 42 -6.80 -9.09 29.85
C ARG A 42 -6.90 -7.73 30.53
N LEU A 43 -7.30 -6.71 29.78
CA LEU A 43 -7.53 -5.38 30.32
C LEU A 43 -8.63 -5.36 31.40
N SER A 44 -9.75 -6.06 31.18
CA SER A 44 -10.83 -6.14 32.18
C SER A 44 -10.43 -6.89 33.45
N ARG A 45 -9.44 -7.78 33.36
CA ARG A 45 -8.84 -8.49 34.48
C ARG A 45 -7.70 -7.72 35.17
N GLY A 46 -7.34 -6.54 34.67
CA GLY A 46 -6.23 -5.74 35.20
C GLY A 46 -4.85 -6.35 34.95
N GLU A 47 -4.72 -7.23 33.96
CA GLU A 47 -3.45 -7.84 33.58
C GLU A 47 -2.57 -6.86 32.79
N GLN A 48 -1.25 -7.10 32.76
CA GLN A 48 -0.33 -6.32 31.93
C GLN A 48 -0.62 -6.54 30.44
N ILE A 49 -0.95 -5.46 29.74
CA ILE A 49 -1.19 -5.45 28.29
C ILE A 49 0.10 -5.20 27.51
N THR A 50 0.22 -5.81 26.33
CA THR A 50 1.30 -5.50 25.39
C THR A 50 1.01 -4.16 24.70
N PRO A 51 1.87 -3.13 24.84
CA PRO A 51 1.61 -1.81 24.26
C PRO A 51 1.38 -1.82 22.74
N GLN A 52 2.13 -2.64 22.02
CA GLN A 52 2.04 -2.79 20.56
C GLN A 52 0.67 -3.33 20.12
N HIS A 53 -0.01 -4.16 20.94
CA HIS A 53 -1.38 -4.60 20.66
C HIS A 53 -2.36 -3.43 20.74
N GLY A 54 -2.24 -2.60 21.77
CA GLY A 54 -3.06 -1.39 21.91
C GLY A 54 -2.82 -0.40 20.77
N ALA A 55 -1.56 -0.20 20.38
CA ALA A 55 -1.21 0.65 19.24
C ALA A 55 -1.79 0.12 17.92
N LEU A 56 -1.77 -1.19 17.68
CA LEU A 56 -2.39 -1.79 16.50
C LEU A 56 -3.91 -1.56 16.47
N ILE A 57 -4.59 -1.80 17.60
CA ILE A 57 -6.05 -1.57 17.72
C ILE A 57 -6.40 -0.11 17.44
N LEU A 58 -5.66 0.82 18.04
CA LEU A 58 -5.84 2.26 17.81
C LEU A 58 -5.54 2.66 16.37
N SER A 59 -4.52 2.07 15.73
CA SER A 59 -4.16 2.37 14.34
C SER A 59 -5.24 1.90 13.36
N VAL A 60 -5.78 0.69 13.57
CA VAL A 60 -6.91 0.15 12.82
C VAL A 60 -8.14 1.04 13.01
N GLY A 61 -8.48 1.35 14.27
CA GLY A 61 -9.62 2.22 14.58
C GLY A 61 -9.49 3.61 13.97
N ALA A 62 -8.29 4.17 13.98
CA ALA A 62 -8.02 5.48 13.42
C ALA A 62 -8.22 5.53 11.91
N VAL A 63 -7.67 4.57 11.17
CA VAL A 63 -7.81 4.58 9.71
C VAL A 63 -9.24 4.28 9.28
N SER A 64 -9.95 3.37 9.97
CA SER A 64 -11.37 3.11 9.72
C SER A 64 -12.24 4.35 9.97
N ALA A 65 -12.01 5.06 11.07
CA ALA A 65 -12.73 6.30 11.37
C ALA A 65 -12.44 7.43 10.36
N TYR A 66 -11.24 7.46 9.78
CA TYR A 66 -10.91 8.45 8.75
C TYR A 66 -11.67 8.23 7.45
N PHE A 67 -11.81 6.97 7.02
CA PHE A 67 -12.56 6.60 5.81
C PHE A 67 -14.05 6.36 6.08
N TRP A 68 -14.53 6.68 7.29
CA TRP A 68 -15.92 6.52 7.65
C TRP A 68 -16.80 7.49 6.85
N GLN A 69 -17.94 6.99 6.37
CA GLN A 69 -18.90 7.76 5.58
C GLN A 69 -20.33 7.41 6.03
N PRO A 70 -21.22 8.40 6.25
CA PRO A 70 -22.58 8.16 6.77
C PRO A 70 -23.42 7.19 5.93
N ASP A 71 -23.23 7.19 4.61
CA ASP A 71 -24.07 6.46 3.65
C ASP A 71 -23.46 5.11 3.22
N ALA A 72 -22.29 4.74 3.75
CA ALA A 72 -21.64 3.48 3.45
C ALA A 72 -22.14 2.35 4.37
N HIS A 73 -22.06 1.10 3.90
CA HIS A 73 -22.34 -0.08 4.72
C HIS A 73 -21.26 -0.28 5.80
N GLN A 74 -21.38 0.44 6.91
CA GLN A 74 -20.39 0.48 7.99
C GLN A 74 -20.95 -0.09 9.29
N HIS A 75 -20.07 -0.71 10.06
CA HIS A 75 -20.35 -1.35 11.34
C HIS A 75 -20.18 -0.39 12.50
N SER A 76 -19.23 0.55 12.42
CA SER A 76 -19.07 1.60 13.42
C SER A 76 -20.09 2.73 13.21
N ARG A 77 -20.46 3.37 14.32
CA ARG A 77 -21.39 4.49 14.33
C ARG A 77 -20.71 5.71 14.92
N PHE A 78 -20.55 6.73 14.10
CA PHE A 78 -20.20 8.09 14.53
C PHE A 78 -21.43 8.99 14.31
N ALA A 79 -21.57 10.03 15.13
CA ALA A 79 -22.63 11.02 15.00
C ALA A 79 -22.44 11.90 13.77
N SER A 80 -21.20 12.17 13.37
CA SER A 80 -20.89 12.93 12.16
C SER A 80 -19.49 12.61 11.59
N PRO A 81 -19.20 12.95 10.33
CA PRO A 81 -17.86 12.85 9.75
C PRO A 81 -16.81 13.65 10.53
N GLU A 82 -17.18 14.79 11.11
CA GLU A 82 -16.29 15.61 11.93
C GLU A 82 -15.88 14.88 13.21
N GLU A 83 -16.83 14.20 13.88
CA GLU A 83 -16.52 13.38 15.05
C GLU A 83 -15.57 12.23 14.68
N ALA A 84 -15.87 11.51 13.58
CA ALA A 84 -15.03 10.43 13.10
C ALA A 84 -13.60 10.91 12.79
N GLY A 85 -13.47 12.06 12.14
CA GLY A 85 -12.18 12.71 11.86
C GLY A 85 -11.41 13.11 13.11
N GLN A 86 -12.10 13.66 14.12
CA GLN A 86 -11.49 14.03 15.41
C GLN A 86 -10.99 12.80 16.17
N LEU A 87 -11.81 11.76 16.28
CA LEU A 87 -11.43 10.51 16.96
C LEU A 87 -10.29 9.80 16.22
N SER A 88 -10.32 9.81 14.88
CA SER A 88 -9.21 9.32 14.07
C SER A 88 -7.90 10.01 14.43
N LEU A 89 -7.89 11.36 14.50
CA LEU A 89 -6.71 12.12 14.88
C LEU A 89 -6.19 11.76 16.28
N ILE A 90 -7.11 11.68 17.25
CA ILE A 90 -6.78 11.32 18.64
C ILE A 90 -6.12 9.94 18.70
N TRP A 91 -6.73 8.93 18.07
CA TRP A 91 -6.21 7.56 18.08
C TRP A 91 -4.89 7.42 17.32
N ARG A 92 -4.68 8.13 16.20
CA ARG A 92 -3.37 8.17 15.51
C ARG A 92 -2.27 8.69 16.43
N ASN A 93 -2.56 9.77 17.16
CA ASN A 93 -1.58 10.40 18.06
C ASN A 93 -1.27 9.47 19.24
N TRP A 94 -2.29 8.85 19.85
CA TRP A 94 -2.06 7.88 20.92
C TRP A 94 -1.27 6.66 20.47
N ALA A 95 -1.62 6.07 19.33
CA ALA A 95 -0.87 4.95 18.77
C ALA A 95 0.59 5.32 18.47
N SER A 96 0.82 6.51 17.89
CA SER A 96 2.19 7.01 17.63
C SER A 96 3.00 7.21 18.92
N ASN A 97 2.39 7.76 19.97
CA ASN A 97 3.04 7.97 21.27
C ASN A 97 3.38 6.63 21.92
N ILE A 98 2.41 5.71 21.98
CA ILE A 98 2.63 4.34 22.49
C ILE A 98 3.82 3.70 21.78
N MET A 99 3.83 3.74 20.44
CA MET A 99 4.89 3.11 19.67
C MET A 99 6.27 3.77 19.83
N THR A 100 6.32 5.06 20.14
CA THR A 100 7.58 5.79 20.37
C THR A 100 8.13 5.55 21.77
N GLU A 101 7.26 5.37 22.76
CA GLU A 101 7.63 5.13 24.16
C GLU A 101 7.85 3.66 24.49
N SER A 102 7.30 2.74 23.68
CA SER A 102 7.40 1.30 23.93
C SER A 102 8.80 0.76 23.65
N HIS A 103 9.26 -0.16 24.50
CA HIS A 103 10.47 -0.93 24.26
C HIS A 103 10.15 -2.26 23.57
N GLY A 104 11.05 -2.70 22.69
CA GLY A 104 10.96 -3.97 22.00
C GLY A 104 10.14 -3.93 20.71
N THR A 105 10.39 -4.93 19.88
CA THR A 105 9.86 -5.02 18.51
C THR A 105 8.93 -6.22 18.42
N SER A 106 7.72 -6.03 17.91
CA SER A 106 6.74 -7.10 17.66
C SER A 106 6.13 -6.93 16.27
N LEU A 107 5.56 -8.01 15.73
CA LEU A 107 4.93 -7.96 14.41
C LEU A 107 3.76 -6.97 14.39
N GLU A 108 2.97 -6.94 15.47
CA GLU A 108 1.87 -6.01 15.70
C GLU A 108 2.35 -4.56 15.75
N GLY A 109 3.54 -4.33 16.30
CA GLY A 109 4.18 -3.02 16.26
C GLY A 109 4.54 -2.58 14.84
N VAL A 110 5.06 -3.50 14.02
CA VAL A 110 5.33 -3.23 12.58
C VAL A 110 4.01 -2.94 11.85
N GLN A 111 2.96 -3.70 12.12
CA GLN A 111 1.62 -3.48 11.56
C GLN A 111 1.07 -2.11 11.95
N ALA A 112 1.18 -1.72 13.23
CA ALA A 112 0.75 -0.42 13.73
C ALA A 112 1.48 0.72 12.99
N TRP A 113 2.82 0.68 12.91
CA TRP A 113 3.58 1.68 12.16
C TRP A 113 3.18 1.74 10.68
N THR A 114 2.96 0.57 10.06
CA THR A 114 2.57 0.48 8.66
C THR A 114 1.19 1.10 8.41
N ILE A 115 0.21 0.80 9.27
CA ILE A 115 -1.16 1.35 9.18
C ILE A 115 -1.17 2.85 9.47
N LEU A 116 -0.41 3.33 10.47
CA LEU A 116 -0.28 4.76 10.76
C LEU A 116 0.36 5.52 9.59
N SER A 117 1.41 4.97 8.99
CA SER A 117 2.03 5.52 7.79
C SER A 117 1.01 5.63 6.65
N PHE A 118 0.24 4.58 6.39
CA PHE A 118 -0.83 4.62 5.39
C PHE A 118 -1.91 5.67 5.72
N ALA A 119 -2.35 5.76 6.96
CA ALA A 119 -3.36 6.75 7.37
C ALA A 119 -2.85 8.19 7.12
N ILE A 120 -1.62 8.51 7.55
CA ILE A 120 -1.04 9.85 7.34
C ILE A 120 -0.85 10.15 5.86
N HIS A 121 -0.46 9.17 5.05
CA HIS A 121 -0.32 9.37 3.60
C HIS A 121 -1.62 9.86 2.95
N ASN A 122 -2.75 9.29 3.37
CA ASN A 122 -4.06 9.62 2.80
C ASN A 122 -4.66 10.90 3.44
N VAL A 123 -4.44 11.14 4.73
CA VAL A 123 -4.98 12.32 5.45
C VAL A 123 -4.27 13.60 5.06
N ASP A 124 -2.93 13.61 5.11
CA ASP A 124 -2.13 14.84 5.02
C ASP A 124 -1.74 15.16 3.56
N SER A 125 -2.53 14.69 2.58
CA SER A 125 -2.31 14.92 1.15
C SER A 125 -0.91 14.49 0.67
N GLY A 126 -0.44 13.31 1.09
CA GLY A 126 0.72 12.64 0.50
C GLY A 126 1.94 12.47 1.41
N CYS A 127 3.13 12.70 0.85
CA CYS A 127 4.41 12.21 1.40
C CYS A 127 5.07 13.19 2.40
N THR A 128 4.36 13.51 3.47
CA THR A 128 4.82 14.44 4.52
C THR A 128 6.04 13.91 5.30
N GLN A 129 6.70 14.79 6.06
CA GLN A 129 7.80 14.38 6.95
C GLN A 129 7.34 13.33 7.97
N ARG A 130 6.13 13.50 8.53
CA ARG A 130 5.52 12.54 9.46
C ARG A 130 5.31 11.18 8.80
N PHE A 131 4.76 11.16 7.59
CA PHE A 131 4.63 9.92 6.82
C PHE A 131 5.98 9.19 6.68
N ARG A 132 7.03 9.91 6.27
CA ARG A 132 8.38 9.35 6.06
C ARG A 132 8.97 8.80 7.34
N PHE A 133 8.81 9.51 8.46
CA PHE A 133 9.23 9.05 9.77
C PHE A 133 8.58 7.70 10.13
N LEU A 134 7.25 7.64 10.11
CA LEU A 134 6.48 6.43 10.45
C LEU A 134 6.85 5.25 9.53
N HIS A 135 7.00 5.52 8.23
CA HIS A 135 7.38 4.51 7.25
C HIS A 135 8.77 3.92 7.53
N ASN A 136 9.75 4.77 7.85
CA ASN A 136 11.10 4.32 8.20
C ASN A 136 11.12 3.56 9.52
N CYS A 137 10.32 3.95 10.52
CA CYS A 137 10.13 3.18 11.74
C CYS A 137 9.59 1.78 11.44
N ALA A 138 8.60 1.65 10.55
CA ALA A 138 8.08 0.35 10.12
C ALA A 138 9.16 -0.52 9.45
N ILE A 139 9.94 0.04 8.52
CA ILE A 139 11.05 -0.67 7.85
C ILE A 139 12.10 -1.12 8.87
N HIS A 140 12.48 -0.24 9.79
CA HIS A 140 13.48 -0.55 10.81
C HIS A 140 13.02 -1.69 11.71
N ALA A 141 11.81 -1.59 12.27
CA ALA A 141 11.21 -2.63 13.10
C ALA A 141 11.05 -3.97 12.34
N ALA A 142 10.65 -3.93 11.07
CA ALA A 142 10.57 -5.14 10.24
C ALA A 142 11.95 -5.79 10.01
N ARG A 143 13.02 -4.99 9.91
CA ARG A 143 14.39 -5.50 9.79
C ARG A 143 14.88 -6.14 11.08
N GLU A 144 14.62 -5.53 12.22
CA GLU A 144 14.95 -6.10 13.54
C GLU A 144 14.28 -7.46 13.77
N LEU A 145 13.04 -7.63 13.30
CA LEU A 145 12.31 -8.90 13.36
C LEU A 145 12.73 -9.91 12.28
N GLY A 146 13.69 -9.58 11.41
CA GLY A 146 14.12 -10.46 10.33
C GLY A 146 13.06 -10.68 9.23
N VAL A 147 12.02 -9.84 9.14
CA VAL A 147 10.92 -9.99 8.16
C VAL A 147 11.45 -10.01 6.72
N HIS A 148 12.47 -9.19 6.46
CA HIS A 148 13.20 -9.14 5.18
C HIS A 148 13.91 -10.45 4.79
N LEU A 149 14.04 -11.41 5.70
CA LEU A 149 14.69 -12.70 5.49
C LEU A 149 13.75 -13.87 5.81
N VAL A 150 12.43 -13.65 5.82
CA VAL A 150 11.43 -14.66 6.25
C VAL A 150 11.48 -15.95 5.44
N ASP A 151 11.90 -15.91 4.18
CA ASP A 151 12.06 -17.10 3.32
C ASP A 151 13.53 -17.54 3.19
N SER A 152 14.44 -16.97 3.97
CA SER A 152 15.84 -17.43 4.00
C SER A 152 15.93 -18.80 4.70
N PRO A 153 16.93 -19.64 4.34
CA PRO A 153 17.14 -20.93 5.01
C PRO A 153 17.32 -20.82 6.53
N ARG A 154 17.81 -19.67 7.02
CA ARG A 154 18.01 -19.40 8.45
C ARG A 154 16.72 -19.09 9.22
N SER A 155 15.64 -18.69 8.52
CA SER A 155 14.39 -18.25 9.14
C SER A 155 13.33 -19.35 9.28
N GLN A 156 13.58 -20.56 8.77
CA GLN A 156 12.58 -21.63 8.66
C GLN A 156 12.14 -22.24 10.00
N ALA A 157 12.78 -21.89 11.13
CA ALA A 157 12.62 -22.61 12.39
C ALA A 157 11.54 -22.07 13.36
N GLY A 158 10.93 -20.90 13.12
CA GLY A 158 10.14 -20.21 14.16
C GLY A 158 8.69 -19.86 13.86
N ASP A 159 8.36 -19.52 12.61
CA ASP A 159 7.03 -19.00 12.29
C ASP A 159 6.04 -20.10 11.89
N ASP A 160 4.75 -19.89 12.17
CA ASP A 160 3.69 -20.69 11.57
C ASP A 160 3.38 -20.22 10.13
N ARG A 161 2.49 -20.93 9.43
CA ARG A 161 2.15 -20.64 8.02
C ARG A 161 1.55 -19.24 7.85
N ILE A 162 0.71 -18.83 8.80
CA ILE A 162 0.03 -17.53 8.78
C ILE A 162 1.04 -16.41 9.04
N GLY A 163 1.88 -16.55 10.07
CA GLY A 163 2.92 -15.59 10.41
C GLY A 163 3.92 -15.38 9.28
N ARG A 164 4.36 -16.44 8.60
CA ARG A 164 5.22 -16.32 7.41
C ARG A 164 4.56 -15.50 6.30
N GLU A 165 3.33 -15.84 5.95
CA GLU A 165 2.61 -15.12 4.89
C GLU A 165 2.40 -13.65 5.26
N LEU A 166 2.02 -13.38 6.50
CA LEU A 166 1.81 -12.04 7.02
C LEU A 166 3.09 -11.19 6.95
N LYS A 167 4.23 -11.78 7.31
CA LYS A 167 5.56 -11.15 7.14
C LYS A 167 5.87 -10.84 5.67
N ARG A 168 5.54 -11.72 4.71
CA ARG A 168 5.69 -11.43 3.27
C ARG A 168 4.84 -10.23 2.86
N ARG A 169 3.55 -10.21 3.26
CA ARG A 169 2.62 -9.12 2.93
C ARG A 169 3.11 -7.78 3.45
N ILE A 170 3.53 -7.73 4.71
CA ILE A 170 4.09 -6.53 5.35
C ILE A 170 5.34 -6.07 4.62
N TRP A 171 6.31 -6.97 4.40
CA TRP A 171 7.57 -6.60 3.77
C TRP A 171 7.39 -6.08 2.36
N TRP A 172 6.60 -6.77 1.54
CA TRP A 172 6.32 -6.33 0.18
C TRP A 172 5.56 -5.01 0.16
N TYR A 173 4.60 -4.78 1.07
CA TYR A 173 3.95 -3.48 1.18
C TYR A 173 4.96 -2.36 1.48
N LEU A 174 5.86 -2.58 2.45
CA LEU A 174 6.90 -1.61 2.83
C LEU A 174 7.89 -1.34 1.69
N ALA A 175 8.46 -2.40 1.11
CA ALA A 175 9.44 -2.31 0.01
C ALA A 175 8.87 -1.56 -1.20
N THR A 176 7.66 -1.90 -1.61
CA THR A 176 7.03 -1.29 -2.77
C THR A 176 6.63 0.17 -2.51
N SER A 177 6.29 0.52 -1.26
CA SER A 177 6.10 1.93 -0.88
C SER A 177 7.40 2.72 -0.96
N ASP A 178 8.49 2.19 -0.42
CA ASP A 178 9.83 2.78 -0.47
C ASP A 178 10.29 3.05 -1.92
N TRP A 179 10.10 2.08 -2.83
CA TRP A 179 10.40 2.28 -4.25
C TRP A 179 9.51 3.31 -4.93
N MET A 180 8.22 3.32 -4.61
CA MET A 180 7.31 4.32 -5.18
C MET A 180 7.61 5.73 -4.67
N LEU A 181 8.07 5.88 -3.43
CA LEU A 181 8.49 7.16 -2.85
C LEU A 181 9.72 7.75 -3.54
N GLY A 182 10.67 6.90 -3.94
CA GLY A 182 11.83 7.33 -4.72
C GLY A 182 11.44 7.92 -6.09
N PHE A 183 10.24 7.59 -6.57
CA PHE A 183 9.68 8.11 -7.81
C PHE A 183 8.64 9.21 -7.57
N ILE A 184 8.60 9.80 -6.38
CA ILE A 184 7.86 11.04 -6.10
C ILE A 184 8.86 12.20 -6.11
N GLY A 185 8.50 13.29 -6.78
CA GLY A 185 9.38 14.45 -6.88
C GLY A 185 9.76 15.02 -5.52
N GLY A 186 10.88 15.75 -5.47
CA GLY A 186 11.36 16.44 -4.28
C GLY A 186 12.75 15.99 -3.84
N PRO A 187 13.21 16.38 -2.63
CA PRO A 187 14.59 16.19 -2.20
C PRO A 187 15.07 14.74 -2.06
N THR A 188 14.14 13.79 -2.00
CA THR A 188 14.43 12.35 -1.89
C THR A 188 14.12 11.60 -3.18
N GLU A 189 13.95 12.31 -4.29
CA GLU A 189 13.76 11.66 -5.57
C GLU A 189 15.01 10.85 -5.96
N GLY A 190 14.81 9.71 -6.62
CA GLY A 190 15.90 8.89 -7.13
C GLY A 190 16.48 7.92 -6.10
N ILE A 191 16.05 7.97 -4.83
CA ILE A 191 16.59 7.12 -3.77
C ILE A 191 15.52 6.22 -3.15
N TYR A 192 15.96 5.04 -2.70
CA TYR A 192 15.17 4.09 -1.93
C TYR A 192 16.09 3.31 -0.99
N SER A 193 15.55 2.75 0.09
CA SER A 193 16.32 2.14 1.17
C SER A 193 16.24 0.61 1.20
N VAL A 194 15.22 0.02 0.58
CA VAL A 194 14.98 -1.43 0.52
C VAL A 194 15.59 -2.00 -0.76
N LEU A 195 16.80 -2.55 -0.64
CA LEU A 195 17.53 -3.15 -1.75
C LEU A 195 17.12 -4.62 -1.94
N PRO A 196 16.70 -5.04 -3.15
CA PRO A 196 16.30 -6.44 -3.43
C PRO A 196 17.38 -7.46 -3.07
N ARG A 197 18.67 -7.12 -3.29
CA ARG A 197 19.80 -7.99 -2.94
C ARG A 197 19.96 -8.25 -1.44
N HIS A 198 19.30 -7.49 -0.57
CA HIS A 198 19.38 -7.64 0.89
C HIS A 198 18.15 -8.35 1.48
N MET A 199 17.24 -8.86 0.65
CA MET A 199 16.04 -9.54 1.11
C MET A 199 15.91 -10.95 0.52
N SER A 200 15.29 -11.84 1.29
CA SER A 200 14.92 -13.20 0.90
C SER A 200 13.47 -13.40 1.30
N VAL A 201 12.55 -12.90 0.47
CA VAL A 201 11.10 -12.90 0.70
C VAL A 201 10.41 -13.26 -0.61
N ARG A 202 9.66 -14.36 -0.63
CA ARG A 202 8.82 -14.76 -1.76
C ARG A 202 7.67 -13.75 -1.91
N TYR A 203 7.12 -13.63 -3.12
CA TYR A 203 5.90 -12.85 -3.32
C TYR A 203 4.76 -13.36 -2.41
N PRO A 204 3.84 -12.49 -1.97
CA PRO A 204 2.64 -12.93 -1.27
C PRO A 204 1.83 -13.88 -2.16
N ARG A 205 1.12 -14.82 -1.55
CA ARG A 205 0.28 -15.76 -2.28
C ARG A 205 -1.07 -15.12 -2.61
N ASN A 206 -1.60 -15.39 -3.80
CA ASN A 206 -2.92 -14.94 -4.21
C ASN A 206 -3.96 -15.82 -3.51
N LEU A 207 -4.34 -15.48 -2.27
CA LEU A 207 -5.23 -16.26 -1.41
C LEU A 207 -6.07 -15.34 -0.54
N ASN A 208 -7.24 -15.80 -0.09
CA ASN A 208 -7.97 -15.13 0.98
C ASN A 208 -7.46 -15.59 2.35
N ASP A 209 -7.72 -14.81 3.39
CA ASP A 209 -7.29 -15.12 4.76
C ASP A 209 -7.80 -16.48 5.25
N ASN A 210 -9.06 -16.81 4.94
CA ASN A 210 -9.66 -18.10 5.32
C ASN A 210 -8.96 -19.31 4.69
N ASP A 211 -8.28 -19.12 3.56
CA ASP A 211 -7.57 -20.18 2.84
C ASP A 211 -6.20 -20.47 3.48
N LEU A 212 -5.62 -19.52 4.24
CA LEU A 212 -4.27 -19.66 4.82
C LEU A 212 -4.13 -20.81 5.82
N ALA A 213 -5.20 -21.11 6.56
CA ALA A 213 -5.20 -22.17 7.56
C ALA A 213 -5.27 -23.57 6.92
N THR A 214 -5.85 -23.68 5.73
CA THR A 214 -6.19 -24.97 5.11
C THR A 214 -5.28 -25.31 3.93
N TRP A 215 -4.80 -24.33 3.18
CA TRP A 215 -3.96 -24.54 2.01
C TRP A 215 -2.50 -24.78 2.40
N ASP A 216 -1.83 -25.65 1.64
CA ASP A 216 -0.40 -25.85 1.79
C ASP A 216 0.39 -24.58 1.39
N GLU A 217 1.61 -24.44 1.91
CA GLU A 217 2.48 -23.29 1.60
C GLU A 217 2.88 -23.17 0.13
N SER A 218 2.87 -24.28 -0.62
CA SER A 218 3.17 -24.26 -2.04
C SER A 218 1.99 -23.82 -2.90
N MET A 219 0.77 -23.77 -2.34
CA MET A 219 -0.44 -23.47 -3.10
C MET A 219 -0.71 -21.96 -3.15
N THR A 220 -1.12 -21.49 -4.33
CA THR A 220 -1.58 -20.12 -4.59
C THR A 220 -2.68 -20.18 -5.65
N ALA A 221 -3.69 -19.32 -5.57
CA ALA A 221 -4.67 -19.25 -6.64
C ALA A 221 -4.02 -18.67 -7.92
N PRO A 222 -4.48 -19.09 -9.11
CA PRO A 222 -4.08 -18.47 -10.37
C PRO A 222 -4.33 -16.95 -10.38
N LEU A 223 -3.49 -16.17 -11.07
CA LEU A 223 -3.59 -14.70 -11.09
C LEU A 223 -4.89 -14.17 -11.73
N ASN A 224 -5.58 -14.99 -12.53
CA ASN A 224 -6.88 -14.66 -13.12
C ASN A 224 -8.07 -14.95 -12.19
N VAL A 225 -7.82 -15.47 -10.98
CA VAL A 225 -8.83 -15.60 -9.91
C VAL A 225 -8.65 -14.46 -8.91
N HIS A 226 -9.71 -13.67 -8.72
CA HIS A 226 -9.71 -12.58 -7.76
C HIS A 226 -9.70 -13.11 -6.32
N THR A 227 -8.78 -12.60 -5.51
CA THR A 227 -8.70 -12.82 -4.07
C THR A 227 -8.41 -11.50 -3.37
N GLN A 228 -8.50 -11.50 -2.04
CA GLN A 228 -8.08 -10.40 -1.19
C GLN A 228 -6.65 -9.88 -1.48
N LEU A 229 -5.76 -10.71 -2.01
CA LEU A 229 -4.35 -10.39 -2.26
C LEU A 229 -4.07 -10.04 -3.73
N SER A 230 -5.08 -10.05 -4.60
CA SER A 230 -4.89 -9.73 -6.03
C SER A 230 -4.37 -8.30 -6.26
N PHE A 231 -4.83 -7.33 -5.46
CA PHE A 231 -4.41 -5.93 -5.63
C PHE A 231 -2.95 -5.71 -5.23
N ILE A 232 -2.51 -6.23 -4.08
CA ILE A 232 -1.11 -6.05 -3.64
C ILE A 232 -0.13 -6.66 -4.64
N LEU A 233 -0.51 -7.74 -5.33
CA LEU A 233 0.30 -8.33 -6.40
C LEU A 233 0.48 -7.38 -7.59
N GLN A 234 -0.58 -6.69 -8.01
CA GLN A 234 -0.47 -5.65 -9.05
C GLN A 234 0.33 -4.45 -8.57
N ARG A 235 0.15 -4.05 -7.29
CA ARG A 235 0.96 -2.99 -6.66
C ARG A 235 2.45 -3.32 -6.68
N ILE A 236 2.82 -4.57 -6.37
CA ILE A 236 4.21 -5.06 -6.42
C ILE A 236 4.77 -4.89 -7.84
N ARG A 237 4.05 -5.36 -8.86
CA ARG A 237 4.46 -5.25 -10.25
C ARG A 237 4.70 -3.79 -10.68
N ILE A 238 3.79 -2.88 -10.34
CA ILE A 238 3.95 -1.44 -10.63
C ILE A 238 5.20 -0.87 -9.95
N ALA A 239 5.43 -1.24 -8.69
CA ALA A 239 6.58 -0.75 -7.94
C ALA A 239 7.92 -1.33 -8.45
N GLU A 240 7.94 -2.56 -8.97
CA GLU A 240 9.12 -3.14 -9.62
C GLU A 240 9.49 -2.41 -10.90
N ILE A 241 8.50 -2.05 -11.74
CA ILE A 241 8.71 -1.19 -12.91
C ILE A 241 9.24 0.19 -12.47
N THR A 242 8.64 0.75 -11.41
CA THR A 242 9.10 2.02 -10.83
C THR A 242 10.56 1.95 -10.42
N ARG A 243 10.96 0.90 -9.70
CA ARG A 243 12.34 0.66 -9.29
C ARG A 243 13.26 0.48 -10.49
N ALA A 244 12.86 -0.23 -11.53
CA ALA A 244 13.66 -0.38 -12.75
C ALA A 244 13.98 0.97 -13.41
N ILE A 245 13.02 1.91 -13.39
CA ILE A 245 13.27 3.28 -13.87
C ILE A 245 14.27 4.01 -12.97
N LEU A 246 14.13 3.89 -11.64
CA LEU A 246 15.07 4.50 -10.68
C LEU A 246 16.49 3.95 -10.85
N ASP A 247 16.63 2.63 -10.96
CA ASP A 247 17.93 1.95 -11.13
C ASP A 247 18.60 2.28 -12.47
N SER A 248 17.84 2.74 -13.47
CA SER A 248 18.37 3.16 -14.78
C SER A 248 18.93 4.58 -14.77
N ARG A 249 18.65 5.38 -13.74
CA ARG A 249 19.03 6.79 -13.66
C ARG A 249 20.33 6.96 -12.86
N PRO A 250 21.25 7.84 -13.28
CA PRO A 250 22.38 8.24 -12.44
C PRO A 250 21.90 8.93 -11.16
N ALA A 251 22.62 8.75 -10.06
CA ALA A 251 22.31 9.44 -8.81
C ALA A 251 22.46 10.97 -8.97
N GLY A 252 21.49 11.73 -8.47
CA GLY A 252 21.47 13.19 -8.55
C GLY A 252 21.08 13.77 -9.92
N SER A 253 20.79 12.90 -10.90
CA SER A 253 20.29 13.27 -12.23
C SER A 253 18.89 13.88 -12.11
N PRO A 254 18.65 15.13 -12.54
CA PRO A 254 17.29 15.65 -12.67
C PRO A 254 16.49 14.80 -13.66
N ASP A 255 15.16 14.86 -13.59
CA ASP A 255 14.25 14.22 -14.59
C ASP A 255 14.62 14.60 -16.04
N ALA A 256 15.29 15.75 -16.26
CA ALA A 256 15.70 16.26 -17.57
C ALA A 256 16.99 15.65 -18.13
N ASP A 257 17.83 15.04 -17.28
CA ASP A 257 19.02 14.32 -17.72
C ASP A 257 18.53 12.98 -18.30
N THR A 258 18.46 12.96 -19.62
CA THR A 258 17.64 12.03 -20.36
C THR A 258 18.33 10.67 -20.39
N LEU A 259 17.63 9.64 -19.91
CA LEU A 259 17.95 8.26 -20.24
C LEU A 259 18.13 8.16 -21.76
N ASP A 260 19.04 7.29 -22.20
CA ASP A 260 19.16 6.99 -23.62
C ASP A 260 17.80 6.55 -24.18
N TYR A 261 17.48 6.99 -25.40
CA TYR A 261 16.13 6.82 -25.93
C TYR A 261 15.73 5.33 -26.02
N ASP A 262 16.68 4.46 -26.35
CA ASP A 262 16.42 3.02 -26.42
C ASP A 262 16.14 2.42 -25.03
N GLN A 263 16.75 2.97 -23.97
CA GLN A 263 16.43 2.59 -22.58
C GLN A 263 15.03 3.03 -22.18
N VAL A 264 14.61 4.23 -22.59
CA VAL A 264 13.23 4.71 -22.37
C VAL A 264 12.24 3.77 -23.03
N LEU A 265 12.47 3.39 -24.29
CA LEU A 265 11.60 2.44 -24.99
C LEU A 265 11.62 1.05 -24.34
N ALA A 266 12.75 0.61 -23.79
CA ALA A 266 12.84 -0.66 -23.06
C ALA A 266 12.01 -0.64 -21.76
N LEU A 267 12.06 0.46 -21.01
CA LEU A 267 11.24 0.65 -19.81
C LEU A 267 9.76 0.81 -20.16
N ASP A 268 9.43 1.46 -21.28
CA ASP A 268 8.06 1.62 -21.74
C ASP A 268 7.38 0.27 -22.05
N ARG A 269 8.11 -0.66 -22.67
CA ARG A 269 7.63 -2.03 -22.91
C ARG A 269 7.22 -2.76 -21.62
N LEU A 270 7.83 -2.43 -20.48
CA LEU A 270 7.41 -3.01 -19.20
C LEU A 270 6.01 -2.55 -18.79
N PHE A 271 5.64 -1.29 -19.08
CA PHE A 271 4.27 -0.81 -18.86
C PHE A 271 3.27 -1.47 -19.80
N GLU A 272 3.62 -1.61 -21.08
CA GLU A 272 2.77 -2.27 -22.07
C GLU A 272 2.49 -3.73 -21.68
N GLN A 273 3.55 -4.46 -21.30
CA GLN A 273 3.42 -5.83 -20.79
C GLN A 273 2.60 -5.87 -19.51
N ALA A 274 2.78 -4.91 -18.60
CA ALA A 274 1.99 -4.83 -17.36
C ALA A 274 0.50 -4.67 -17.61
N VAL A 275 0.12 -3.84 -18.58
CA VAL A 275 -1.27 -3.67 -19.00
C VAL A 275 -1.81 -4.92 -19.69
N ALA A 276 -1.04 -5.51 -20.61
CA ALA A 276 -1.46 -6.70 -21.36
C ALA A 276 -1.73 -7.92 -20.47
N ASP A 277 -0.93 -8.07 -19.42
CA ASP A 277 -1.03 -9.19 -18.47
C ASP A 277 -1.99 -8.90 -17.30
N LEU A 278 -2.72 -7.78 -17.29
CA LEU A 278 -3.69 -7.52 -16.23
C LEU A 278 -4.75 -8.63 -16.21
N PRO A 279 -5.09 -9.17 -15.03
CA PRO A 279 -6.21 -10.09 -14.89
C PRO A 279 -7.51 -9.49 -15.48
N PRO A 280 -8.41 -10.32 -16.05
CA PRO A 280 -9.64 -9.82 -16.69
C PRO A 280 -10.48 -8.90 -15.80
N PHE A 281 -10.50 -9.16 -14.49
CA PHE A 281 -11.22 -8.35 -13.52
C PHE A 281 -10.58 -6.99 -13.23
N TYR A 282 -9.34 -6.73 -13.63
CA TYR A 282 -8.67 -5.42 -13.55
C TYR A 282 -8.59 -4.67 -14.89
N GLN A 283 -9.00 -5.30 -15.99
CA GLN A 283 -9.06 -4.66 -17.30
C GLN A 283 -10.24 -3.68 -17.35
N ILE A 284 -10.04 -2.52 -17.96
CA ILE A 284 -11.12 -1.56 -18.21
C ILE A 284 -12.01 -2.14 -19.32
N ARG A 285 -13.29 -2.37 -19.03
CA ARG A 285 -14.29 -2.67 -20.06
C ARG A 285 -14.80 -1.33 -20.60
N HIS A 286 -14.42 -0.97 -21.81
CA HIS A 286 -14.86 0.27 -22.47
C HIS A 286 -16.38 0.30 -22.75
N ASP A 287 -17.09 -0.79 -22.48
CA ASP A 287 -18.49 -1.00 -22.89
C ASP A 287 -19.50 -0.82 -21.75
N SER A 288 -19.06 -0.51 -20.53
CA SER A 288 -19.95 -0.26 -19.40
C SER A 288 -20.04 1.24 -19.14
N PRO A 289 -21.23 1.87 -19.22
CA PRO A 289 -21.39 3.26 -18.82
C PRO A 289 -20.88 3.39 -17.38
N VAL A 290 -20.11 4.44 -17.11
CA VAL A 290 -19.73 4.84 -15.75
C VAL A 290 -21.05 5.06 -15.01
N GLN A 291 -21.48 4.08 -14.23
CA GLN A 291 -22.64 4.26 -13.38
C GLN A 291 -22.23 5.24 -12.27
N PRO A 292 -23.09 6.22 -11.92
CA PRO A 292 -22.85 7.18 -10.84
C PRO A 292 -22.94 6.54 -9.43
N GLU A 293 -22.78 5.22 -9.33
CA GLU A 293 -22.75 4.53 -8.04
C GLU A 293 -21.34 4.64 -7.43
N PRO A 294 -21.24 4.71 -6.08
CA PRO A 294 -19.94 4.70 -5.42
C PRO A 294 -19.14 3.48 -5.87
N LEU A 295 -17.86 3.70 -6.21
CA LEU A 295 -16.99 2.64 -6.68
C LEU A 295 -16.93 1.51 -5.65
N ASP A 296 -17.33 0.31 -6.06
CA ASP A 296 -17.08 -0.89 -5.28
C ASP A 296 -15.56 -1.09 -5.11
N THR A 297 -15.18 -1.95 -4.16
CA THR A 297 -13.77 -2.22 -3.87
C THR A 297 -12.97 -2.59 -5.12
N LEU A 298 -13.55 -3.36 -6.03
CA LEU A 298 -12.91 -3.80 -7.27
C LEU A 298 -12.73 -2.63 -8.25
N GLY A 299 -13.73 -1.76 -8.39
CA GLY A 299 -13.70 -0.53 -9.15
C GLY A 299 -12.61 0.42 -8.66
N LEU A 300 -12.51 0.62 -7.34
CA LEU A 300 -11.44 1.41 -6.74
C LEU A 300 -10.06 0.82 -7.04
N GLN A 301 -9.89 -0.49 -6.90
CA GLN A 301 -8.63 -1.16 -7.23
C GLN A 301 -8.26 -1.00 -8.72
N ARG A 302 -9.22 -1.10 -9.65
CA ARG A 302 -9.00 -0.84 -11.09
C ARG A 302 -8.48 0.57 -11.30
N VAL A 303 -9.15 1.57 -10.74
CA VAL A 303 -8.76 2.98 -10.83
C VAL A 303 -7.34 3.18 -10.32
N LEU A 304 -7.00 2.65 -9.14
CA LEU A 304 -5.68 2.80 -8.54
C LEU A 304 -4.57 2.14 -9.36
N ILE A 305 -4.82 0.96 -9.95
CA ILE A 305 -3.87 0.29 -10.85
C ILE A 305 -3.62 1.15 -12.09
N GLN A 306 -4.68 1.68 -12.70
CA GLN A 306 -4.60 2.50 -13.91
C GLN A 306 -3.87 3.81 -13.66
N LEU A 307 -4.25 4.55 -12.60
CA LEU A 307 -3.54 5.75 -12.17
C LEU A 307 -2.07 5.43 -11.87
N GLY A 308 -1.80 4.30 -11.21
CA GLY A 308 -0.46 3.83 -10.88
C GLY A 308 0.43 3.68 -12.12
N LEU A 309 -0.07 2.98 -13.15
CA LEU A 309 0.65 2.74 -14.41
C LEU A 309 0.77 4.01 -15.26
N LEU A 310 -0.35 4.68 -15.53
CA LEU A 310 -0.41 5.83 -16.45
C LEU A 310 0.41 7.02 -15.93
N SER A 311 0.34 7.33 -14.63
CA SER A 311 1.11 8.45 -14.07
C SER A 311 2.62 8.25 -14.21
N ARG A 312 3.08 7.00 -14.05
CA ARG A 312 4.50 6.65 -14.13
C ARG A 312 4.97 6.56 -15.58
N ARG A 313 4.16 6.00 -16.46
CA ARG A 313 4.42 5.99 -17.91
C ARG A 313 4.47 7.42 -18.46
N ALA A 314 3.56 8.30 -18.04
CA ALA A 314 3.61 9.72 -18.38
C ALA A 314 4.91 10.37 -17.90
N ARG A 315 5.31 10.12 -16.64
CA ARG A 315 6.55 10.67 -16.09
C ARG A 315 7.80 10.18 -16.84
N LEU A 316 7.86 8.91 -17.24
CA LEU A 316 8.95 8.35 -18.03
C LEU A 316 9.15 9.11 -19.36
N HIS A 317 8.06 9.47 -20.04
CA HIS A 317 8.12 10.17 -21.34
C HIS A 317 8.09 11.71 -21.24
N ARG A 318 7.87 12.27 -20.05
CA ARG A 318 7.78 13.71 -19.81
C ARG A 318 8.98 14.52 -20.36
N PRO A 319 10.24 14.06 -20.26
CA PRO A 319 11.38 14.85 -20.75
C PRO A 319 11.27 15.17 -22.26
N PHE A 320 10.69 14.25 -23.05
CA PHE A 320 10.54 14.41 -24.50
C PHE A 320 9.47 15.43 -24.89
N LEU A 321 8.55 15.79 -23.98
CA LEU A 321 7.63 16.91 -24.19
C LEU A 321 8.29 18.27 -24.00
N LEU A 322 9.33 18.35 -23.18
CA LEU A 322 10.03 19.59 -22.85
C LEU A 322 11.09 19.95 -23.91
N LEU A 323 11.58 18.95 -24.64
CA LEU A 323 12.49 19.10 -25.79
C LEU A 323 11.69 19.50 -27.06
N GLN A 324 11.24 20.76 -27.14
CA GLN A 324 10.54 21.31 -28.33
C GLN A 324 11.44 22.28 -29.13
N GLY A 325 11.06 22.55 -30.39
CA GLY A 325 11.75 23.50 -31.27
C GLY A 325 12.80 22.87 -32.20
N ALA A 326 13.82 23.63 -32.59
CA ALA A 326 14.87 23.19 -33.55
C ALA A 326 15.71 21.98 -33.06
N ALA A 327 15.59 21.60 -31.79
CA ALA A 327 16.24 20.44 -31.18
C ALA A 327 15.32 19.18 -31.10
N ALA A 328 14.11 19.24 -31.65
CA ALA A 328 13.17 18.12 -31.59
C ALA A 328 13.54 17.03 -32.60
N ASP A 329 14.20 15.97 -32.12
CA ASP A 329 14.40 14.75 -32.90
C ASP A 329 13.03 14.16 -33.31
N PRO A 330 12.80 13.88 -34.61
CA PRO A 330 11.59 13.21 -35.09
C PRO A 330 11.31 11.88 -34.39
N ARG A 331 12.34 11.15 -33.94
CA ARG A 331 12.23 9.88 -33.22
C ARG A 331 11.43 10.01 -31.93
N HIS A 332 11.47 11.18 -31.27
CA HIS A 332 10.80 11.40 -29.99
C HIS A 332 9.27 11.63 -30.13
N ARG A 333 8.70 11.59 -31.35
CA ARG A 333 7.27 11.85 -31.57
C ARG A 333 6.38 10.90 -30.78
N GLN A 334 6.67 9.60 -30.82
CA GLN A 334 5.88 8.58 -30.12
C GLN A 334 5.88 8.81 -28.61
N SER A 335 7.02 9.19 -28.02
CA SER A 335 7.12 9.49 -26.59
C SER A 335 6.30 10.71 -26.19
N ARG A 336 6.28 11.76 -27.02
CA ARG A 336 5.43 12.94 -26.79
C ARG A 336 3.95 12.57 -26.78
N GLU A 337 3.52 11.80 -27.79
CA GLU A 337 2.13 11.34 -27.91
C GLU A 337 1.74 10.44 -26.73
N THR A 338 2.61 9.51 -26.35
CA THR A 338 2.41 8.60 -25.20
C THR A 338 2.28 9.38 -23.90
N CYS A 339 3.16 10.35 -23.65
CA CYS A 339 3.10 11.18 -22.46
C CYS A 339 1.78 11.96 -22.38
N LEU A 340 1.34 12.58 -23.47
CA LEU A 340 0.10 13.34 -23.51
C LEU A 340 -1.13 12.44 -23.35
N ALA A 341 -1.15 11.28 -24.00
CA ALA A 341 -2.23 10.31 -23.88
C ALA A 341 -2.38 9.82 -22.42
N CYS A 342 -1.26 9.43 -21.79
CA CYS A 342 -1.26 8.99 -20.40
C CYS A 342 -1.70 10.11 -19.44
N ALA A 343 -1.17 11.32 -19.60
CA ALA A 343 -1.53 12.45 -18.74
C ALA A 343 -3.02 12.82 -18.87
N ARG A 344 -3.58 12.82 -20.08
CA ARG A 344 -5.02 13.04 -20.32
C ARG A 344 -5.87 11.95 -19.68
N ALA A 345 -5.48 10.69 -19.81
CA ALA A 345 -6.18 9.57 -19.19
C ALA A 345 -6.18 9.67 -17.66
N VAL A 346 -5.05 10.05 -17.04
CA VAL A 346 -4.96 10.31 -15.60
C VAL A 346 -5.96 11.40 -15.18
N VAL A 347 -5.99 12.53 -15.89
CA VAL A 347 -6.93 13.63 -15.58
C VAL A 347 -8.39 13.16 -15.73
N ALA A 348 -8.71 12.45 -16.81
CA ALA A 348 -10.07 11.95 -17.05
C ALA A 348 -10.54 10.96 -15.97
N ILE A 349 -9.66 10.03 -15.57
CA ILE A 349 -9.96 9.07 -14.48
C ILE A 349 -10.15 9.81 -13.16
N SER A 350 -9.25 10.75 -12.83
CA SER A 350 -9.34 11.50 -11.57
C SER A 350 -10.62 12.36 -11.49
N ILE A 351 -11.06 12.97 -12.60
CA ILE A 351 -12.32 13.71 -12.64
C ILE A 351 -13.50 12.77 -12.40
N GLY A 352 -13.57 11.63 -13.10
CA GLY A 352 -14.67 10.67 -12.95
C GLY A 352 -14.70 9.89 -11.63
N VAL A 353 -13.76 10.12 -10.72
CA VAL A 353 -13.76 9.58 -9.33
C VAL A 353 -14.20 10.65 -8.33
N ILE A 354 -14.06 11.94 -8.68
CA ILE A 354 -14.43 13.08 -7.83
C ILE A 354 -15.89 13.48 -8.09
N GLU A 355 -16.35 13.36 -9.34
CA GLU A 355 -17.76 13.47 -9.75
C GLU A 355 -18.53 12.21 -9.42
#